data_AF-A0A5C4RCN4-F1
#
_entry.id   AF-A0A5C4RCN4-F1
#
_cell.length_a   1.000
_cell.length_b   1.000
_cell.length_c   1.000
_cell.angle_alpha   90.00
_cell.angle_beta   90.00
_cell.angle_gamma   90.00
#
_symmetry.space_group_name_H-M   'P 1'
#
loop_
_entity.id
_entity.type
_entity.pdbx_description
1 polymer ?
#
loop_
_entity_poly.entity_id
_entity_poly.type
_entity_poly.pdbx_seq_one_letter_code
_entity_poly.pdbx_strand_id
1 'polypeptide(L)'
;MKVLRIHERFKNWRNIIVFMSCTLLMACSKHIDIYRPIDVSKFGQSVKFDFEISKEGNYQFVLLFARGDGRDEMNRRDELFGSIYDDGVTTPVSLHLVRNGQVFFDKKINTGGYDGGQSFYYEERRVNTAVREIKTFSLPPGRYSAVITTLEDVPAFNGIESFVEFAYYNPKI
;
A
#
# COMPACT_ATOMS: atom_id res chain seq x y z
N MET A 1 -36.35 30.91 -41.16
CA MET A 1 -36.69 30.27 -39.87
C MET A 1 -36.15 28.83 -39.67
N LYS A 2 -35.46 28.21 -40.64
CA LYS A 2 -34.86 26.85 -40.49
C LYS A 2 -33.41 26.83 -39.99
N VAL A 3 -32.63 27.88 -40.25
CA VAL A 3 -31.19 27.93 -39.94
C VAL A 3 -30.90 28.12 -38.44
N LEU A 4 -31.71 28.93 -37.75
CA LEU A 4 -31.60 29.17 -36.30
C LEU A 4 -31.81 27.89 -35.47
N ARG A 5 -32.76 27.04 -35.88
CA ARG A 5 -33.09 25.78 -35.19
C ARG A 5 -31.96 24.73 -35.25
N ILE A 6 -31.13 24.79 -36.29
CA ILE A 6 -29.97 23.88 -36.46
C ILE A 6 -28.83 24.32 -35.54
N HIS A 7 -28.60 25.63 -35.42
CA HIS A 7 -27.54 26.18 -34.56
C HIS A 7 -27.77 25.90 -33.08
N GLU A 8 -29.01 26.01 -32.58
CA GLU A 8 -29.35 25.65 -31.19
C GLU A 8 -29.20 24.15 -30.92
N ARG A 9 -29.60 23.28 -31.86
CA ARG A 9 -29.40 21.82 -31.75
C ARG A 9 -27.93 21.45 -31.67
N PHE A 10 -27.08 22.07 -32.48
CA PHE A 10 -25.63 21.85 -32.44
C PHE A 10 -24.99 22.34 -31.13
N LYS A 11 -25.41 23.50 -30.61
CA LYS A 11 -24.93 24.03 -29.33
C LYS A 11 -25.33 23.12 -28.15
N ASN A 12 -26.56 22.62 -28.14
CA ASN A 12 -27.03 21.69 -27.11
C ASN A 12 -26.32 20.33 -27.19
N TRP A 13 -26.06 19.81 -28.40
CA TRP A 13 -25.28 18.58 -28.57
C TRP A 13 -23.83 18.73 -28.11
N ARG A 14 -23.19 19.86 -28.40
CA ARG A 14 -21.84 20.16 -27.92
C ARG A 14 -21.79 20.22 -26.39
N ASN A 15 -22.79 20.84 -25.76
CA ASN A 15 -22.90 20.88 -24.30
C ASN A 15 -23.14 19.48 -23.70
N ILE A 16 -23.95 18.63 -24.33
CA ILE A 16 -24.17 17.24 -23.87
C ILE A 16 -22.90 16.40 -23.98
N ILE A 17 -22.14 16.53 -25.08
CA ILE A 17 -20.86 15.81 -25.27
C ILE A 17 -19.83 16.24 -24.21
N VAL A 18 -19.74 17.54 -23.90
CA VAL A 18 -18.86 18.04 -22.83
C VAL A 18 -19.31 17.50 -21.46
N PHE A 19 -20.62 17.48 -21.18
CA PHE A 19 -21.14 16.96 -19.92
C PHE A 19 -20.90 15.45 -19.73
N MET A 20 -21.09 14.67 -20.80
CA MET A 20 -20.77 13.23 -20.83
C MET A 20 -19.27 12.96 -20.72
N SER A 21 -18.42 13.85 -21.26
CA SER A 21 -16.96 13.70 -21.12
C SER A 21 -16.49 13.95 -19.67
N CYS A 22 -17.15 14.84 -18.93
CA CYS A 22 -16.86 15.10 -17.51
C CYS A 22 -17.28 13.94 -16.60
N THR A 23 -18.36 13.21 -16.92
CA THR A 23 -18.79 12.05 -16.12
C THR A 23 -17.90 10.83 -16.34
N LEU A 24 -17.27 10.70 -17.52
CA LEU A 24 -16.35 9.60 -17.84
C LEU A 24 -14.96 9.75 -17.19
N LEU A 25 -14.57 10.96 -16.76
CA LEU A 25 -13.27 11.20 -16.11
C LEU A 25 -13.25 10.84 -14.61
N MET A 26 -14.40 10.55 -13.99
CA MET A 26 -14.46 10.18 -12.56
C MET A 26 -14.14 8.70 -12.27
N ALA A 27 -13.81 7.90 -13.29
CA ALA A 27 -13.71 6.44 -13.16
C ALA A 27 -12.28 5.87 -13.03
N CYS A 28 -11.26 6.70 -12.82
CA CYS A 28 -9.90 6.25 -12.49
C CYS A 28 -9.44 6.84 -11.15
N SER A 29 -10.20 6.63 -10.06
CA SER A 29 -9.61 6.79 -8.73
C SER A 29 -8.59 5.68 -8.54
N LYS A 30 -7.30 5.96 -8.75
CA LYS A 30 -6.22 5.03 -8.40
C LYS A 30 -6.42 4.65 -6.93
N HIS A 31 -6.43 3.35 -6.65
CA HIS A 31 -6.52 2.86 -5.28
C HIS A 31 -5.37 3.44 -4.45
N ILE A 32 -5.61 3.64 -3.14
CA ILE A 32 -4.55 4.05 -2.22
C ILE A 32 -3.48 2.97 -2.27
N ASP A 33 -2.27 3.41 -2.54
CA ASP A 33 -1.08 2.59 -2.66
C ASP A 33 0.14 3.48 -2.36
N ILE A 34 0.66 3.38 -1.13
CA ILE A 34 1.68 4.27 -0.59
C ILE A 34 2.82 3.45 0.01
N TYR A 35 4.04 3.71 -0.43
CA TYR A 35 5.26 3.05 0.04
C TYR A 35 6.16 4.04 0.80
N ARG A 36 6.76 3.59 1.90
CA ARG A 36 7.77 4.35 2.64
C ARG A 36 8.98 3.44 2.93
N PRO A 37 10.21 3.85 2.60
CA PRO A 37 11.39 3.05 2.94
C PRO A 37 11.56 2.98 4.46
N ILE A 38 12.05 1.84 4.94
CA ILE A 38 12.38 1.60 6.34
C ILE A 38 13.58 0.65 6.41
N ASP A 39 14.47 0.80 7.39
CA ASP A 39 15.50 -0.20 7.69
C ASP A 39 14.99 -1.16 8.77
N VAL A 40 14.43 -2.29 8.36
CA VAL A 40 13.90 -3.30 9.29
C VAL A 40 14.98 -4.03 10.10
N SER A 41 16.25 -3.87 9.75
CA SER A 41 17.36 -4.53 10.46
C SER A 41 17.73 -3.83 11.77
N LYS A 42 17.24 -2.60 11.99
CA LYS A 42 17.57 -1.77 13.14
C LYS A 42 16.37 -1.53 14.04
N PHE A 43 16.63 -1.49 15.34
CA PHE A 43 15.69 -1.06 16.36
C PHE A 43 15.27 0.42 16.17
N GLY A 44 14.00 0.71 16.47
CA GLY A 44 13.46 2.06 16.60
C GLY A 44 13.25 2.83 15.29
N GLN A 45 13.45 2.19 14.14
CA GLN A 45 13.15 2.79 12.84
C GLN A 45 11.65 2.99 12.73
N SER A 46 11.24 4.18 12.29
CA SER A 46 9.84 4.56 12.28
C SER A 46 9.44 5.23 10.98
N VAL A 47 8.27 4.86 10.46
CA VAL A 47 7.65 5.51 9.30
C VAL A 47 6.27 6.02 9.65
N LYS A 48 5.90 7.15 9.05
CA LYS A 48 4.60 7.80 9.25
C LYS A 48 3.82 7.88 7.94
N PHE A 49 2.53 7.59 8.04
CA PHE A 49 1.55 7.78 6.98
C PHE A 49 0.48 8.75 7.47
N ASP A 50 0.11 9.70 6.61
CA ASP A 50 -1.06 10.56 6.82
C ASP A 50 -1.93 10.41 5.56
N PHE A 51 -3.18 9.98 5.73
CA PHE A 51 -4.06 9.65 4.60
C PHE A 51 -5.54 9.88 4.93
N GLU A 52 -6.37 9.99 3.90
CA GLU A 52 -7.81 10.13 4.02
C GLU A 52 -8.52 9.01 3.26
N ILE A 53 -9.47 8.35 3.93
CA ILE A 53 -10.31 7.32 3.35
C ILE A 53 -11.68 7.94 3.09
N SER A 54 -12.11 7.95 1.83
CA SER A 54 -13.41 8.50 1.42
C SER A 54 -14.54 7.46 1.46
N LYS A 55 -14.21 6.17 1.34
CA LYS A 55 -15.16 5.06 1.34
C LYS A 55 -14.63 3.91 2.19
N GLU A 56 -15.53 3.26 2.93
CA GLU A 56 -15.17 2.05 3.67
C GLU A 56 -14.59 0.97 2.75
N GLY A 57 -13.55 0.31 3.21
CA GLY A 57 -12.87 -0.75 2.46
C GLY A 57 -11.86 -1.51 3.29
N ASN A 58 -11.32 -2.57 2.70
CA ASN A 58 -10.22 -3.33 3.28
C ASN A 58 -8.90 -2.68 2.88
N TYR A 59 -8.05 -2.44 3.88
CA TYR A 59 -6.74 -1.85 3.67
C TYR A 59 -5.71 -2.64 4.48
N GLN A 60 -4.54 -2.83 3.89
CA GLN A 60 -3.45 -3.59 4.49
C GLN A 60 -2.25 -2.70 4.76
N PHE A 61 -1.59 -2.98 5.88
CA PHE A 61 -0.21 -2.59 6.13
C PHE A 61 0.67 -3.82 5.96
N VAL A 62 1.72 -3.71 5.15
CA VAL A 62 2.65 -4.81 4.89
C VAL A 62 4.10 -4.33 4.93
N LEU A 63 5.01 -5.23 5.27
CA LEU A 63 6.43 -5.08 5.05
C LEU A 63 6.80 -5.68 3.69
N LEU A 64 7.57 -4.92 2.93
CA LEU A 64 8.10 -5.33 1.64
C LEU A 64 9.61 -5.41 1.73
N PHE A 65 10.17 -6.48 1.19
CA PHE A 65 11.60 -6.73 1.22
C PHE A 65 12.08 -7.02 -0.18
N ALA A 66 13.03 -6.24 -0.68
CA ALA A 66 13.62 -6.46 -1.98
C ALA A 66 14.19 -7.88 -2.09
N ARG A 67 13.87 -8.59 -3.17
CA ARG A 67 14.38 -9.95 -3.44
C ARG A 67 15.75 -9.97 -4.10
N GLY A 68 16.27 -8.81 -4.48
CA GLY A 68 17.52 -8.70 -5.23
C GLY A 68 17.37 -9.14 -6.69
N ASP A 69 18.50 -9.27 -7.36
CA ASP A 69 18.58 -9.58 -8.78
C ASP A 69 19.15 -10.98 -9.00
N GLY A 70 18.46 -11.77 -9.81
CA GLY A 70 18.90 -13.12 -10.17
C GLY A 70 18.44 -14.20 -9.19
N ARG A 71 18.35 -15.43 -9.72
CA ARG A 71 17.69 -16.55 -9.06
C ARG A 71 18.33 -16.95 -7.73
N ASP A 72 19.66 -16.94 -7.66
CA ASP A 72 20.39 -17.38 -6.47
C ASP A 72 20.22 -16.40 -5.29
N GLU A 73 20.22 -15.10 -5.57
CA GLU A 73 19.96 -14.07 -4.56
C GLU A 73 18.50 -14.13 -4.08
N MET A 74 17.55 -14.28 -5.00
CA MET A 74 16.14 -14.47 -4.67
C MET A 74 15.94 -15.67 -3.75
N ASN A 75 16.50 -16.83 -4.10
CA ASN A 75 16.39 -18.04 -3.30
C ASN A 75 16.97 -17.85 -1.89
N ARG A 76 18.16 -17.24 -1.78
CA ARG A 76 18.80 -16.96 -0.50
C ARG A 76 17.95 -16.04 0.38
N ARG A 77 17.31 -15.02 -0.21
CA ARG A 77 16.46 -14.09 0.54
C ARG A 77 15.11 -14.73 0.90
N ASP A 78 14.55 -15.59 0.06
CA ASP A 78 13.29 -16.29 0.32
C ASP A 78 13.38 -17.22 1.55
N GLU A 79 14.57 -17.75 1.88
CA GLU A 79 14.80 -18.51 3.12
C GLU A 79 14.48 -17.71 4.40
N LEU A 80 14.56 -16.37 4.35
CA LEU A 80 14.24 -15.51 5.50
C LEU A 80 12.74 -15.43 5.80
N PHE A 81 11.89 -15.82 4.84
CA PHE A 81 10.44 -15.73 4.94
C PHE A 81 9.77 -17.04 5.40
N GLY A 82 10.57 -18.09 5.59
CA GLY A 82 10.08 -19.37 6.08
C GLY A 82 9.30 -20.16 5.03
N SER A 83 8.24 -20.84 5.46
CA SER A 83 7.42 -21.72 4.64
C SER A 83 5.96 -21.73 5.12
N ILE A 84 5.12 -22.60 4.55
CA ILE A 84 3.75 -22.82 5.06
C ILE A 84 3.70 -23.40 6.49
N TYR A 85 4.84 -23.85 7.02
CA TYR A 85 4.95 -24.45 8.37
C TYR A 85 5.84 -23.65 9.33
N ASP A 86 6.48 -22.57 8.86
CA ASP A 86 7.45 -21.80 9.63
C ASP A 86 7.40 -20.33 9.21
N ASP A 87 7.39 -19.43 10.19
CA ASP A 87 7.24 -17.99 9.96
C ASP A 87 8.55 -17.29 9.52
N GLY A 88 9.64 -18.06 9.36
CA GLY A 88 10.95 -17.53 9.04
C GLY A 88 11.47 -16.58 10.12
N VAL A 89 12.30 -15.62 9.70
CA VAL A 89 12.81 -14.60 10.60
C VAL A 89 11.72 -13.58 10.87
N THR A 90 11.16 -13.59 12.08
CA THR A 90 10.12 -12.63 12.48
C THR A 90 10.67 -11.21 12.62
N THR A 91 9.84 -10.21 12.30
CA THR A 91 10.13 -8.79 12.45
C THR A 91 9.12 -8.15 13.40
N PRO A 92 9.45 -7.95 14.68
CA PRO A 92 8.58 -7.27 15.63
C PRO A 92 8.40 -5.79 15.29
N VAL A 93 7.16 -5.34 15.16
CA VAL A 93 6.80 -3.95 14.91
C VAL A 93 5.67 -3.49 15.84
N SER A 94 5.60 -2.20 16.15
CA SER A 94 4.38 -1.59 16.68
C SER A 94 3.66 -0.84 15.58
N LEU A 95 2.34 -0.94 15.55
CA LEU A 95 1.46 -0.16 14.69
C LEU A 95 0.54 0.70 15.56
N HIS A 96 0.70 2.02 15.46
CA HIS A 96 -0.16 3.01 16.08
C HIS A 96 -0.95 3.74 15.00
N LEU A 97 -2.26 3.52 14.95
CA LEU A 97 -3.20 4.07 13.97
C LEU A 97 -4.23 4.95 14.68
N VAL A 98 -4.31 6.20 14.26
CA VAL A 98 -5.24 7.22 14.75
C VAL A 98 -6.24 7.55 13.66
N ARG A 99 -7.52 7.64 14.01
CA ARG A 99 -8.60 8.09 13.14
C ARG A 99 -9.25 9.33 13.74
N ASN A 100 -9.33 10.43 12.98
CA ASN A 100 -9.97 11.68 13.39
C ASN A 100 -9.50 12.17 14.79
N GLY A 101 -8.22 12.00 15.10
CA GLY A 101 -7.62 12.38 16.38
C GLY A 101 -7.82 11.40 17.54
N GLN A 102 -8.48 10.27 17.32
CA GLN A 102 -8.65 9.22 18.33
C GLN A 102 -7.89 7.95 17.95
N VAL A 103 -7.32 7.26 18.93
CA VAL A 103 -6.61 5.99 18.69
C VAL A 103 -7.61 4.95 18.18
N PHE A 104 -7.37 4.45 16.97
CA PHE A 104 -8.16 3.39 16.35
C PHE A 104 -7.53 2.02 16.60
N PHE A 105 -6.20 1.93 16.58
CA PHE A 105 -5.46 0.72 16.88
C PHE A 105 -4.07 1.06 17.43
N ASP A 106 -3.63 0.35 18.46
CA ASP A 106 -2.28 0.51 19.02
C ASP A 106 -1.81 -0.82 19.63
N LYS A 107 -1.00 -1.57 18.87
CA LYS A 107 -0.47 -2.87 19.31
C LYS A 107 0.92 -3.15 18.75
N LYS A 108 1.63 -4.01 19.47
CA LYS A 108 2.82 -4.71 18.99
C LYS A 108 2.40 -5.97 18.22
N ILE A 109 3.09 -6.26 17.13
CA ILE A 109 2.81 -7.35 16.21
C ILE A 109 4.15 -7.98 15.84
N ASN A 110 4.28 -9.30 16.05
CA ASN A 110 5.39 -10.06 15.52
C ASN A 110 5.01 -10.51 14.12
N THR A 111 5.58 -9.86 13.12
CA THR A 111 5.29 -10.18 11.72
C THR A 111 6.20 -11.30 11.25
N GLY A 112 5.64 -12.29 10.59
CA GLY A 112 6.35 -13.47 10.11
C GLY A 112 5.65 -14.01 8.87
N GLY A 113 6.26 -15.01 8.25
CA GLY A 113 5.72 -15.69 7.08
C GLY A 113 5.96 -14.96 5.76
N TYR A 114 5.37 -15.54 4.72
CA TYR A 114 5.46 -15.14 3.31
C TYR A 114 4.05 -15.05 2.70
N ASP A 115 3.63 -13.84 2.34
CA ASP A 115 2.30 -13.58 1.77
C ASP A 115 2.31 -13.40 0.25
N GLY A 116 3.44 -13.72 -0.39
CA GLY A 116 3.59 -13.63 -1.84
C GLY A 116 4.64 -12.60 -2.27
N GLY A 117 4.71 -12.38 -3.58
CA GLY A 117 5.62 -11.41 -4.18
C GLY A 117 4.86 -10.29 -4.86
N GLN A 118 5.44 -9.09 -4.86
CA GLN A 118 4.92 -7.97 -5.64
C GLN A 118 6.03 -7.11 -6.23
N SER A 119 5.71 -6.42 -7.31
CA SER A 119 6.60 -5.46 -7.95
C SER A 119 5.97 -4.06 -7.96
N PHE A 120 6.76 -3.05 -7.62
CA PHE A 120 6.36 -1.64 -7.75
C PHE A 120 7.52 -0.79 -8.28
N TYR A 121 7.21 0.43 -8.70
CA TYR A 121 8.22 1.41 -9.12
C TYR A 121 8.52 2.36 -7.97
N TYR A 122 9.81 2.47 -7.61
CA TYR A 122 10.32 3.37 -6.59
C TYR A 122 11.56 4.06 -7.13
N GLU A 123 11.63 5.40 -7.06
CA GLU A 123 12.75 6.18 -7.61
C GLU A 123 13.14 5.76 -9.04
N GLU A 124 12.14 5.67 -9.94
CA GLU A 124 12.28 5.33 -11.36
C GLU A 124 12.79 3.90 -11.67
N ARG A 125 13.03 3.06 -10.66
CA ARG A 125 13.36 1.64 -10.86
C ARG A 125 12.24 0.72 -10.39
N ARG A 126 12.16 -0.45 -11.02
CA ARG A 126 11.26 -1.52 -10.60
C ARG A 126 11.91 -2.30 -9.47
N VAL A 127 11.20 -2.44 -8.35
CA VAL A 127 11.64 -3.23 -7.20
C VAL A 127 10.76 -4.47 -7.11
N ASN A 128 11.38 -5.66 -7.08
CA ASN A 128 10.69 -6.92 -6.84
C ASN A 128 10.82 -7.26 -5.36
N THR A 129 9.71 -7.52 -4.69
CA THR A 129 9.67 -7.69 -3.24
C THR A 129 8.94 -8.96 -2.82
N ALA A 130 9.34 -9.51 -1.68
CA ALA A 130 8.54 -10.42 -0.88
C ALA A 130 7.65 -9.60 0.06
N VAL A 131 6.41 -10.04 0.24
CA VAL A 131 5.38 -9.39 1.04
C VAL A 131 5.21 -10.13 2.35
N ARG A 132 5.08 -9.37 3.44
CA ARG A 132 4.74 -9.85 4.77
C ARG A 132 3.70 -8.96 5.41
N GLU A 133 2.57 -9.52 5.79
CA GLU A 133 1.48 -8.78 6.41
C GLU A 133 1.89 -8.27 7.80
N ILE A 134 1.61 -6.99 8.05
CA ILE A 134 1.55 -6.45 9.40
C ILE A 134 0.12 -6.60 9.91
N LYS A 135 -0.83 -6.00 9.20
CA LYS A 135 -2.25 -6.07 9.54
C LYS A 135 -3.16 -5.59 8.41
N THR A 136 -4.24 -6.33 8.17
CA THR A 136 -5.39 -5.85 7.39
C THR A 136 -6.53 -5.36 8.28
N PHE A 137 -7.18 -4.27 7.87
CA PHE A 137 -8.32 -3.65 8.53
C PHE A 137 -9.46 -3.39 7.55
N SER A 138 -10.71 -3.51 8.02
CA SER A 138 -11.84 -2.79 7.40
C SER A 138 -11.86 -1.38 7.97
N LEU A 139 -11.46 -0.39 7.18
CA LEU A 139 -11.37 1.00 7.61
C LEU A 139 -12.56 1.80 7.08
N PRO A 140 -13.38 2.39 7.97
CA PRO A 140 -14.43 3.33 7.57
C PRO A 140 -13.87 4.68 7.09
N PRO A 141 -14.67 5.55 6.45
CA PRO A 141 -14.21 6.86 6.01
C PRO A 141 -13.68 7.73 7.15
N GLY A 142 -12.64 8.53 6.88
CA GLY A 142 -12.06 9.44 7.86
C GLY A 142 -10.63 9.81 7.54
N ARG A 143 -10.07 10.69 8.36
CA ARG A 143 -8.66 11.09 8.31
C ARG A 143 -7.86 10.22 9.26
N TYR A 144 -6.76 9.68 8.76
CA TYR A 144 -5.93 8.74 9.47
C TYR A 144 -4.49 9.21 9.54
N SER A 145 -3.84 8.83 10.63
CA SER A 145 -2.39 8.87 10.77
C SER A 145 -1.92 7.53 11.31
N ALA A 146 -0.92 6.93 10.68
CA ALA A 146 -0.34 5.67 11.11
C ALA A 146 1.16 5.83 11.34
N VAL A 147 1.66 5.26 12.43
CA VAL A 147 3.09 5.13 12.71
C VAL A 147 3.41 3.66 12.88
N ILE A 148 4.41 3.20 12.14
CA ILE A 148 4.96 1.84 12.26
C ILE A 148 6.40 1.98 12.72
N THR A 149 6.75 1.25 13.78
CA THR A 149 8.08 1.31 14.40
C THR A 149 8.63 -0.11 14.60
N THR A 150 9.89 -0.34 14.22
CA THR A 150 10.59 -1.59 14.50
C THR A 150 10.94 -1.68 15.99
N LEU A 151 10.73 -2.86 16.57
CA LEU A 151 10.86 -3.05 18.02
C LEU A 151 12.13 -3.78 18.45
N GLU A 152 12.89 -4.35 17.52
CA GLU A 152 14.12 -5.11 17.77
C GLU A 152 15.10 -4.95 16.61
N ASP A 153 16.38 -5.22 16.85
CA ASP A 153 17.38 -5.38 15.79
C ASP A 153 17.19 -6.75 15.13
N VAL A 154 17.02 -6.77 13.81
CA VAL A 154 16.84 -8.00 13.03
C VAL A 154 17.95 -8.11 11.98
N PRO A 155 19.18 -8.48 12.39
CA PRO A 155 20.37 -8.39 11.53
C PRO A 155 20.32 -9.30 10.30
N ALA A 156 19.41 -10.28 10.25
CA ALA A 156 19.19 -11.12 9.07
C ALA A 156 18.76 -10.31 7.84
N PHE A 157 18.13 -9.15 8.03
CA PHE A 157 17.72 -8.25 6.95
C PHE A 157 18.73 -7.12 6.67
N ASN A 158 19.95 -7.17 7.26
CA ASN A 158 20.98 -6.16 6.97
C ASN A 158 21.30 -6.11 5.46
N GLY A 159 21.27 -4.91 4.88
CA GLY A 159 21.54 -4.71 3.45
C GLY A 159 20.41 -5.14 2.51
N ILE A 160 19.27 -5.60 3.06
CA ILE A 160 18.05 -5.81 2.29
C ILE A 160 17.26 -4.52 2.32
N GLU A 161 17.01 -3.96 1.14
CA GLU A 161 16.13 -2.81 1.03
C GLU A 161 14.70 -3.19 1.42
N SER A 162 14.09 -2.43 2.33
CA SER A 162 12.76 -2.70 2.85
C SER A 162 11.86 -1.48 2.86
N PHE A 163 10.56 -1.73 2.78
CA PHE A 163 9.52 -0.72 2.76
C PHE A 163 8.35 -1.13 3.64
N VAL A 164 7.63 -0.13 4.14
CA VAL A 164 6.26 -0.31 4.61
C VAL A 164 5.33 0.17 3.52
N GLU A 165 4.34 -0.63 3.18
CA GLU A 165 3.26 -0.25 2.28
C GLU A 165 1.94 -0.13 3.04
N PHE A 166 1.16 0.88 2.66
CA PHE A 166 -0.25 1.00 2.97
C PHE A 166 -1.05 1.02 1.68
N ALA A 167 -1.88 -0.01 1.47
CA ALA A 167 -2.63 -0.17 0.23
C ALA A 167 -4.05 -0.66 0.46
N TYR A 168 -4.93 -0.39 -0.49
CA TYR A 168 -6.24 -1.04 -0.57
C TYR A 168 -6.05 -2.54 -0.87
N TYR A 169 -6.65 -3.40 -0.05
CA TYR A 169 -6.56 -4.85 -0.19
C TYR A 169 -7.89 -5.41 -0.69
N ASN A 170 -7.86 -6.14 -1.80
CA ASN A 170 -9.02 -6.89 -2.26
C ASN A 170 -8.69 -8.39 -2.27
N PRO A 171 -9.22 -9.20 -1.33
CA PRO A 171 -8.92 -10.63 -1.25
C PRO A 171 -9.44 -11.44 -2.45
N LYS A 172 -10.21 -10.84 -3.36
CA LYS A 172 -10.80 -11.50 -4.53
C LYS A 172 -10.08 -11.23 -5.85
N ILE A 173 -8.98 -10.47 -5.83
CA ILE A 173 -8.13 -10.21 -7.00
C ILE A 173 -6.83 -10.97 -6.82
#